data_AF-A0A2T0MIH9-F1
#
_entry.id   AF-A0A2T0MIH9-F1
#
_cell.length_a   1.000
_cell.length_b   1.000
_cell.length_c   1.000
_cell.angle_alpha   90.00
_cell.angle_beta   90.00
_cell.angle_gamma   90.00
#
_symmetry.space_group_name_H-M   'P 1'
#
loop_
_entity.id
_entity.type
_entity.pdbx_description
1 polymer ?
#
loop_
_entity_poly.entity_id
_entity_poly.type
_entity_poly.pdbx_seq_one_letter_code
_entity_poly.pdbx_strand_id
1 'polypeptide(L)'
;MKKRIPFYIATGLLTLMVLATIANAIFNPEFANRFSDIGYPTYLIIPLMITKAIGLLALWLSKNTRILEWTYSGFCFLFLLAFLAEVNASNPDYFSPVIALLLLFLSYRFKQQRDGKREIALESNS
;
A
#
# COMPACT_ATOMS: atom_id res chain seq x y z
N MET A 1 1.44 -25.02 -10.59
CA MET A 1 2.06 -24.31 -9.43
C MET A 1 2.54 -22.87 -9.72
N LYS A 2 2.13 -22.19 -10.81
CA LYS A 2 2.81 -20.97 -11.32
C LYS A 2 2.30 -19.59 -10.84
N LYS A 3 1.32 -19.52 -9.91
CA LYS A 3 0.66 -18.25 -9.52
C LYS A 3 1.21 -17.57 -8.25
N ARG A 4 2.23 -18.14 -7.59
CA ARG A 4 2.81 -17.55 -6.37
C ARG A 4 3.76 -16.39 -6.65
N ILE A 5 4.52 -16.47 -7.73
CA ILE A 5 5.54 -15.48 -8.13
C ILE A 5 4.96 -14.07 -8.36
N PRO A 6 3.86 -13.87 -9.14
CA PRO A 6 3.34 -12.53 -9.38
C PRO A 6 2.79 -11.86 -8.12
N PHE A 7 2.29 -12.62 -7.15
CA PHE A 7 1.86 -12.09 -5.84
C PHE A 7 3.04 -11.47 -5.07
N TYR A 8 4.15 -12.20 -4.97
CA TYR A 8 5.34 -11.72 -4.26
C TYR A 8 5.99 -10.55 -4.97
N ILE A 9 5.98 -10.54 -6.31
CA ILE A 9 6.49 -9.40 -7.09
C ILE A 9 5.61 -8.15 -6.86
N ALA A 10 4.29 -8.26 -6.99
CA ALA A 10 3.39 -7.11 -6.80
C ALA A 10 3.45 -6.56 -5.37
N THR A 11 3.43 -7.46 -4.37
CA THR A 11 3.48 -7.07 -2.95
C THR A 11 4.87 -6.55 -2.57
N GLY A 12 5.94 -7.13 -3.13
CA GLY A 12 7.31 -6.66 -2.94
C GLY A 12 7.54 -5.28 -3.54
N LEU A 13 7.03 -5.04 -4.76
CA LEU A 13 7.15 -3.73 -5.41
C LEU A 13 6.33 -2.65 -4.68
N LEU A 14 5.10 -2.98 -4.24
CA LEU A 14 4.29 -2.09 -3.41
C LEU A 14 4.99 -1.76 -2.09
N THR A 15 5.58 -2.76 -1.44
CA THR A 15 6.37 -2.60 -0.21
C THR A 15 7.54 -1.65 -0.44
N LEU A 16 8.27 -1.83 -1.54
CA LEU A 16 9.40 -0.99 -1.89
C LEU A 16 8.97 0.47 -2.12
N MET A 17 7.86 0.71 -2.84
CA MET A 17 7.33 2.07 -3.05
C MET A 17 6.90 2.75 -1.74
N VAL A 18 6.23 2.01 -0.86
CA VAL A 18 5.79 2.54 0.45
C VAL A 18 7.01 2.85 1.32
N LEU A 19 8.00 1.96 1.37
CA LEU A 19 9.24 2.20 2.10
C LEU A 19 10.05 3.37 1.53
N ALA A 20 10.12 3.50 0.20
CA ALA A 20 10.77 4.64 -0.44
C ALA A 20 10.06 5.96 -0.07
N THR A 21 8.72 5.95 0.03
CA THR A 21 7.95 7.12 0.48
C THR A 21 8.28 7.47 1.93
N ILE A 22 8.34 6.48 2.82
CA ILE A 22 8.68 6.67 4.24
C ILE A 22 10.11 7.19 4.37
N ALA A 23 11.06 6.62 3.63
CA ALA A 23 12.45 7.06 3.62
C ALA A 23 12.56 8.51 3.11
N ASN A 24 11.87 8.84 2.01
CA ASN A 24 11.85 10.21 1.48
C ASN A 24 11.30 11.20 2.52
N ALA A 25 10.26 10.83 3.26
CA ALA A 25 9.70 11.66 4.31
C ALA A 25 10.64 11.91 5.51
N ILE A 26 11.58 11.00 5.78
CA ILE A 26 12.54 11.10 6.89
C ILE A 26 13.83 11.81 6.45
N PHE A 27 14.34 11.47 5.27
CA PHE A 27 15.65 11.93 4.80
C PHE A 27 15.59 13.17 3.92
N ASN A 28 14.45 13.48 3.31
CA ASN A 28 14.31 14.63 2.43
C ASN A 28 13.50 15.76 3.11
N PRO A 29 14.13 16.87 3.49
CA PRO A 29 13.43 18.01 4.09
C PRO A 29 12.42 18.65 3.12
N GLU A 30 12.62 18.50 1.81
CA GLU A 30 11.71 19.01 0.78
C GLU A 30 10.35 18.28 0.77
N PHE A 31 10.29 17.07 1.35
CA PHE A 31 9.03 16.37 1.53
C PHE A 31 8.07 17.11 2.45
N ALA A 32 8.58 17.80 3.47
CA ALA A 32 7.77 18.64 4.36
C ALA A 32 7.26 19.90 3.64
N ASN A 33 8.07 20.47 2.74
CA ASN A 33 7.66 21.61 1.91
C ASN A 33 6.51 21.21 0.99
N ARG A 34 6.55 20.02 0.39
CA ARG A 34 5.43 19.49 -0.41
C ARG A 34 4.12 19.44 0.36
N PHE A 35 4.14 19.02 1.63
CA PHE A 35 2.95 19.03 2.49
C PHE A 35 2.45 20.44 2.79
N SER A 36 3.37 21.39 2.99
CA SER A 36 3.03 22.79 3.19
C SER A 36 2.42 23.43 1.93
N ASP A 37 2.91 23.08 0.74
CA ASP A 37 2.43 23.60 -0.55
C ASP A 37 0.97 23.21 -0.84
N ILE A 38 0.56 22.02 -0.39
CA ILE A 38 -0.82 21.53 -0.48
C ILE A 38 -1.68 21.94 0.73
N GLY A 39 -1.16 22.76 1.64
CA GLY A 39 -1.88 23.27 2.81
C GLY A 39 -2.07 22.27 3.95
N TYR A 40 -1.34 21.15 3.96
CA TYR A 40 -1.36 20.20 5.06
C TYR A 40 -0.26 20.50 6.08
N PRO A 41 -0.57 20.44 7.39
CA PRO A 41 0.43 20.65 8.41
C PRO A 41 1.43 19.50 8.47
N THR A 42 2.71 19.85 8.64
CA THR A 42 3.84 18.90 8.61
C THR A 42 3.82 17.87 9.74
N TYR A 43 3.12 18.15 10.86
CA TYR A 43 2.95 17.17 11.94
C TYR A 43 2.15 15.93 11.52
N LEU A 44 1.39 15.99 10.40
CA LEU A 44 0.66 14.84 9.87
C LEU A 44 1.57 13.83 9.17
N ILE A 45 2.79 14.22 8.79
CA ILE A 45 3.72 13.35 8.05
C ILE A 45 4.09 12.13 8.91
N ILE A 46 4.52 12.35 10.15
CA ILE A 46 4.97 11.28 11.06
C ILE A 46 3.87 10.21 11.29
N PRO A 47 2.65 10.55 11.75
CA PRO A 47 1.60 9.56 11.95
C PRO A 47 1.24 8.84 10.63
N LEU A 48 1.22 9.54 9.49
CA LEU A 48 0.96 8.93 8.19
C LEU A 48 2.00 7.85 7.84
N MET A 49 3.29 8.12 8.08
CA MET A 49 4.37 7.17 7.82
C MET A 49 4.32 5.97 8.77
N ILE A 50 4.00 6.20 10.05
CA ILE A 50 3.81 5.12 11.02
C ILE A 50 2.64 4.22 10.61
N THR A 51 1.50 4.80 10.21
CA THR A 51 0.34 4.02 9.73
C THR A 51 0.67 3.22 8.48
N LYS A 52 1.41 3.79 7.51
CA LYS A 52 1.90 3.07 6.34
C LYS A 52 2.76 1.85 6.73
N ALA A 53 3.68 2.02 7.68
CA ALA A 53 4.54 0.94 8.16
C ALA A 53 3.73 -0.17 8.85
N ILE A 54 2.79 0.20 9.72
CA ILE A 54 1.90 -0.77 10.41
C ILE A 54 1.03 -1.52 9.39
N GLY A 55 0.46 -0.81 8.42
CA GLY A 55 -0.31 -1.42 7.34
C GLY A 55 0.54 -2.42 6.54
N LEU A 56 1.82 -2.10 6.29
CA LEU A 56 2.74 -2.99 5.58
C LEU A 56 3.00 -4.27 6.39
N LEU A 57 3.23 -4.13 7.70
CA LEU A 57 3.37 -5.28 8.59
C LEU A 57 2.10 -6.13 8.60
N ALA A 58 0.92 -5.51 8.70
CA ALA A 58 -0.36 -6.22 8.66
C ALA A 58 -0.56 -6.96 7.33
N LEU A 59 -0.14 -6.37 6.20
CA LEU A 59 -0.25 -6.98 4.87
C LEU A 59 0.58 -8.28 4.76
N TRP A 60 1.77 -8.30 5.35
CA TRP A 60 2.70 -9.44 5.31
C TRP A 60 2.43 -10.49 6.38
N LEU A 61 2.14 -10.08 7.62
CA LEU A 61 2.05 -10.98 8.77
C LEU A 61 0.64 -11.54 9.00
N SER A 62 -0.41 -10.81 8.57
CA SER A 62 -1.77 -11.21 8.92
C SER A 62 -2.18 -12.50 8.20
N LYS A 63 -2.62 -13.48 8.99
CA LYS A 63 -3.25 -14.72 8.53
C LYS A 63 -4.79 -14.63 8.55
N ASN A 64 -5.35 -13.57 9.14
CA ASN A 64 -6.78 -13.38 9.26
C ASN A 64 -7.32 -12.57 8.08
N THR A 65 -8.23 -13.15 7.31
CA THR A 65 -8.85 -12.55 6.12
C THR A 65 -9.47 -11.18 6.43
N ARG A 66 -10.12 -11.01 7.60
CA ARG A 66 -10.75 -9.74 7.98
C ARG A 66 -9.74 -8.62 8.14
N ILE A 67 -8.65 -8.86 8.88
CA ILE A 67 -7.59 -7.85 9.10
C ILE A 67 -6.96 -7.45 7.75
N LEU A 68 -6.85 -8.40 6.83
CA LEU A 68 -6.30 -8.16 5.51
C LEU A 68 -7.21 -7.30 4.65
N GLU A 69 -8.51 -7.56 4.63
CA GLU A 69 -9.49 -6.73 3.92
C GLU A 69 -9.49 -5.28 4.46
N TRP A 70 -9.36 -5.11 5.77
CA TRP A 70 -9.20 -3.81 6.40
C TRP A 70 -7.89 -3.12 6.00
N THR A 71 -6.79 -3.88 5.94
CA THR A 71 -5.49 -3.36 5.50
C THR A 71 -5.54 -2.90 4.04
N TYR A 72 -6.13 -3.71 3.15
CA TYR A 72 -6.31 -3.35 1.74
C TYR A 72 -7.21 -2.12 1.58
N SER A 73 -8.34 -2.06 2.30
CA SER A 73 -9.23 -0.90 2.29
C SER A 73 -8.51 0.36 2.78
N GLY A 74 -7.75 0.25 3.88
CA GLY A 74 -6.97 1.35 4.44
C GLY A 74 -5.94 1.89 3.44
N PHE A 75 -5.17 1.01 2.79
CA PHE A 75 -4.24 1.44 1.74
C PHE A 75 -4.94 2.02 0.51
N CYS A 76 -6.10 1.49 0.13
CA CYS A 76 -6.89 2.01 -0.99
C CYS A 76 -7.29 3.47 -0.74
N PHE A 77 -7.88 3.75 0.43
CA PHE A 77 -8.22 5.13 0.82
C PHE A 77 -6.97 6.00 0.92
N LEU A 78 -5.88 5.49 1.51
CA LEU A 78 -4.64 6.25 1.64
C LEU A 78 -4.06 6.69 0.29
N PHE A 79 -4.03 5.80 -0.71
CA PHE A 79 -3.54 6.12 -2.05
C PHE A 79 -4.51 7.00 -2.83
N LEU A 80 -5.82 6.82 -2.63
CA LEU A 80 -6.84 7.69 -3.22
C LEU A 80 -6.73 9.13 -2.68
N LEU A 81 -6.58 9.28 -1.36
CA LEU A 81 -6.35 10.59 -0.73
C LEU A 81 -5.03 11.21 -1.19
N ALA A 82 -3.97 10.41 -1.32
CA ALA A 82 -2.70 10.89 -1.86
C ALA A 82 -2.85 11.40 -3.31
N PHE A 83 -3.58 10.69 -4.16
CA PHE A 83 -3.88 11.15 -5.51
C PHE A 83 -4.67 12.47 -5.52
N LEU A 84 -5.69 12.59 -4.68
CA LEU A 84 -6.47 13.83 -4.54
C LEU A 84 -5.64 15.00 -4.02
N ALA A 85 -4.69 14.74 -3.12
CA ALA A 85 -3.75 15.74 -2.62
C ALA A 85 -2.81 16.23 -3.74
N GLU A 86 -2.24 15.32 -4.51
CA GLU A 86 -1.37 15.64 -5.66
C GLU A 86 -2.13 16.42 -6.74
N VAL A 87 -3.41 16.12 -6.99
CA VAL A 87 -4.23 16.89 -7.95
C VAL A 87 -4.35 18.38 -7.59
N ASN A 88 -4.29 18.72 -6.30
CA ASN A 88 -4.35 20.10 -5.82
C ASN A 88 -2.97 20.72 -5.59
N ALA A 89 -1.88 19.98 -5.86
CA ALA A 89 -0.52 20.46 -5.69
C ALA A 89 -0.06 21.33 -6.86
N SER A 90 0.80 22.31 -6.57
CA SER A 90 1.43 23.15 -7.59
C SER A 90 2.33 22.36 -8.56
N ASN A 91 2.93 21.26 -8.09
CA ASN A 91 3.78 20.35 -8.88
C ASN A 91 3.34 18.89 -8.65
N PRO A 92 2.30 18.44 -9.37
CA PRO A 92 1.60 17.19 -9.08
C PRO A 92 2.38 15.94 -9.53
N ASP A 93 2.49 14.94 -8.66
CA ASP A 93 2.90 13.58 -9.02
C ASP A 93 1.68 12.64 -9.11
N TYR A 94 1.12 12.54 -10.32
CA TYR A 94 -0.01 11.65 -10.58
C TYR A 94 0.39 10.17 -10.66
N PHE A 95 1.63 9.87 -11.02
CA PHE A 95 2.04 8.51 -11.38
C PHE A 95 2.22 7.65 -10.14
N SER A 96 2.90 8.17 -9.13
CA SER A 96 3.20 7.43 -7.90
C SER A 96 1.96 6.85 -7.19
N PRO A 97 0.93 7.66 -6.84
CA PRO A 97 -0.26 7.15 -6.16
C PRO A 97 -1.11 6.23 -7.04
N VAL A 98 -1.19 6.47 -8.36
CA VAL A 98 -1.95 5.62 -9.29
C VAL A 98 -1.29 4.25 -9.45
N ILE A 99 0.03 4.20 -9.61
CA ILE A 99 0.79 2.95 -9.71
C ILE A 99 0.66 2.15 -8.40
N ALA A 100 0.73 2.82 -7.24
CA ALA A 100 0.53 2.18 -5.95
C ALA A 100 -0.89 1.57 -5.81
N LEU A 101 -1.93 2.28 -6.28
CA LEU A 101 -3.30 1.79 -6.35
C LEU A 101 -3.44 0.55 -7.25
N LEU A 102 -2.86 0.59 -8.45
CA LEU A 102 -2.87 -0.54 -9.37
C LEU A 102 -2.16 -1.76 -8.76
N LEU A 103 -0.98 -1.57 -8.16
CA LEU A 103 -0.24 -2.63 -7.48
C LEU A 103 -1.01 -3.22 -6.29
N LEU A 104 -1.75 -2.39 -5.55
CA LEU A 104 -2.60 -2.84 -4.46
C LEU A 104 -3.72 -3.76 -4.97
N PHE A 105 -4.40 -3.37 -6.05
CA PHE A 105 -5.43 -4.18 -6.70
C PHE A 105 -4.88 -5.49 -7.26
N LEU A 106 -3.71 -5.44 -7.91
CA LEU A 106 -3.01 -6.64 -8.41
C LEU A 106 -2.65 -7.58 -7.25
N SER A 107 -2.09 -7.06 -6.15
CA SER A 107 -1.77 -7.83 -4.95
C SER A 107 -3.01 -8.51 -4.37
N TYR A 108 -4.13 -7.79 -4.23
CA TYR A 108 -5.39 -8.34 -3.73
C TYR A 108 -5.91 -9.50 -4.61
N ARG A 109 -5.95 -9.29 -5.93
CA ARG A 109 -6.39 -10.30 -6.91
C ARG A 109 -5.54 -11.56 -6.86
N PHE A 110 -4.22 -11.44 -6.78
CA PHE A 110 -3.34 -12.61 -6.68
C PHE A 110 -3.44 -13.33 -5.33
N LYS A 111 -3.75 -12.60 -4.26
CA LYS A 111 -3.93 -13.19 -2.94
C LYS A 111 -5.21 -14.03 -2.85
N GLN A 112 -6.33 -13.51 -3.34
CA GLN A 112 -7.59 -14.26 -3.37
C GLN A 112 -7.46 -15.57 -4.14
N GLN A 113 -6.68 -15.57 -5.24
CA GLN A 113 -6.36 -16.80 -5.99
C GLN A 113 -5.46 -17.78 -5.23
N ARG A 114 -4.71 -17.32 -4.22
CA ARG A 114 -3.86 -18.17 -3.37
C ARG A 114 -4.67 -18.81 -2.26
N ASP A 115 -5.58 -18.06 -1.64
CA ASP A 115 -6.37 -18.54 -0.51
C ASP A 115 -7.48 -19.50 -0.96
N GLY A 116 -8.14 -19.24 -2.11
CA GLY A 116 -9.12 -20.19 -2.67
C GLY A 116 -8.52 -21.53 -3.10
N LYS A 117 -7.22 -21.60 -3.39
CA LYS A 117 -6.52 -22.89 -3.65
C LYS A 117 -6.17 -23.65 -2.37
N ARG A 118 -6.12 -22.98 -1.23
CA ARG A 118 -5.83 -23.61 0.07
C ARG A 118 -7.05 -24.31 0.63
N GLU A 119 -8.24 -23.73 0.50
CA GLU A 119 -9.50 -24.36 0.94
C GLU A 119 -9.78 -25.66 0.19
N ILE A 120 -9.70 -25.64 -1.15
CA ILE A 120 -9.93 -26.84 -1.99
C ILE A 120 -8.95 -27.99 -1.65
N ALA A 121 -7.71 -27.66 -1.25
CA ALA A 121 -6.71 -28.66 -0.87
C ALA A 121 -6.92 -29.25 0.53
N LEU A 122 -7.66 -28.54 1.40
CA LEU A 122 -8.03 -29.05 2.73
C LEU A 122 -9.30 -29.92 2.63
N GLU A 123 -10.27 -29.53 1.79
CA GLU A 123 -11.47 -30.33 1.52
C GLU A 123 -11.18 -31.61 0.73
N SER A 124 -10.17 -31.63 -0.15
CA SER A 124 -9.80 -32.85 -0.88
C SER A 124 -9.02 -33.86 -0.04
N ASN A 125 -8.62 -33.51 1.19
CA ASN A 125 -7.79 -34.32 2.07
C ASN A 125 -8.51 -34.68 3.39
N SER A 126 -9.83 -34.43 3.44
CA SER A 126 -10.77 -34.83 4.48
C SER A 126 -11.77 -35.84 3.92
#